data_AF-A0A6B3H8B6-F1
#
_entry.id   AF-A0A6B3H8B6-F1
#
_cell.length_a   1.000
_cell.length_b   1.000
_cell.length_c   1.000
_cell.angle_alpha   90.00
_cell.angle_beta   90.00
_cell.angle_gamma   90.00
#
_symmetry.space_group_name_H-M   'P 1'
#
loop_
_entity.id
_entity.type
_entity.pdbx_description
1 polymer ?
#
loop_
_entity_poly.entity_id
_entity_poly.type
_entity_poly.pdbx_seq_one_letter_code
_entity_poly.pdbx_strand_id
1 'polypeptide(L)'
;DAHWRAANYLAVGQIYLMANPLLTRPLTPEDIKPRLLGHWGTSPGLNLVHTHLNRVVKDRGIEALCVWGPGHGGPAVLANAWLEGSYSETYPDVPRTTEGMGRLFKQFSFPGGVPSHVAPETPGSIHEGGELGYA
;
A
#
# COMPACT_ATOMS: atom_id res chain seq x y z
N ASP A 1 14.71 -7.29 -4.35
CA ASP A 1 13.78 -8.44 -4.43
C ASP A 1 12.90 -8.58 -3.19
N ALA A 2 13.45 -8.87 -2.00
CA ALA A 2 12.63 -9.12 -0.80
C ALA A 2 11.63 -7.99 -0.47
N HIS A 3 12.04 -6.72 -0.58
CA HIS A 3 11.15 -5.56 -0.40
C HIS A 3 9.99 -5.57 -1.40
N TRP A 4 10.27 -5.81 -2.69
CA TRP A 4 9.25 -5.86 -3.74
C TRP A 4 8.21 -6.95 -3.48
N ARG A 5 8.65 -8.14 -3.08
CA ARG A 5 7.76 -9.25 -2.71
C ARG A 5 6.94 -8.94 -1.46
N ALA A 6 7.53 -8.29 -0.45
CA ALA A 6 6.80 -7.84 0.72
C ALA A 6 5.73 -6.79 0.38
N ALA A 7 6.06 -5.80 -0.46
CA ALA A 7 5.11 -4.79 -0.92
C ALA A 7 3.97 -5.40 -1.75
N ASN A 8 4.27 -6.39 -2.60
CA ASN A 8 3.25 -7.13 -3.34
C ASN A 8 2.33 -7.92 -2.41
N TYR A 9 2.88 -8.58 -1.39
CA TYR A 9 2.09 -9.28 -0.38
C TYR A 9 1.15 -8.33 0.37
N LEU A 10 1.65 -7.17 0.79
CA LEU A 10 0.85 -6.15 1.46
C LEU A 10 -0.24 -5.57 0.55
N ALA A 11 0.04 -5.38 -0.74
CA ALA A 11 -0.96 -4.91 -1.71
C ALA A 11 -2.09 -5.92 -1.90
N VAL A 12 -1.76 -7.22 -1.99
CA VAL A 12 -2.78 -8.29 -2.03
C VAL A 12 -3.56 -8.32 -0.71
N GLY A 13 -2.88 -8.26 0.43
CA GLY A 13 -3.53 -8.24 1.74
C GLY A 13 -4.56 -7.10 1.87
N GLN A 14 -4.21 -5.89 1.43
CA GLN A 14 -5.12 -4.76 1.36
C GLN A 14 -6.36 -5.00 0.50
N ILE A 15 -6.23 -5.65 -0.66
CA ILE A 15 -7.36 -5.89 -1.56
C ILE A 15 -8.29 -6.99 -1.02
N TYR A 16 -7.72 -8.05 -0.43
CA TYR A 16 -8.47 -9.28 -0.17
C TYR A 16 -8.77 -9.55 1.30
N LEU A 17 -7.91 -9.16 2.25
CA LEU A 17 -7.99 -9.65 3.63
C LEU A 17 -8.57 -8.62 4.60
N MET A 18 -9.37 -9.09 5.55
CA MET A 18 -9.82 -8.34 6.73
C MET A 18 -9.36 -8.96 8.06
N ALA A 19 -8.78 -10.17 8.03
CA ALA A 19 -8.16 -10.83 9.16
C ALA A 19 -7.02 -11.77 8.70
N ASN A 20 -6.31 -12.38 9.65
CA ASN A 20 -5.22 -13.34 9.41
C ASN A 20 -4.12 -12.82 8.45
N PRO A 21 -3.55 -11.62 8.68
CA PRO A 21 -2.69 -10.93 7.71
C PRO A 21 -1.38 -11.66 7.38
N LEU A 22 -0.95 -12.61 8.22
CA LEU A 22 0.27 -13.42 8.01
C LEU A 22 -0.02 -14.89 7.70
N LEU A 23 -1.28 -15.26 7.50
CA LEU A 23 -1.70 -16.65 7.21
C LEU A 23 -1.19 -17.67 8.24
N THR A 24 -1.14 -17.29 9.52
CA THR A 24 -0.68 -18.15 10.63
C THR A 24 -1.57 -19.38 10.85
N ARG A 25 -2.77 -19.36 10.27
CA ARG A 25 -3.69 -20.49 10.13
C ARG A 25 -4.20 -20.56 8.68
N PRO A 26 -4.73 -21.70 8.23
CA PRO A 26 -5.39 -21.79 6.92
C PRO A 26 -6.45 -20.70 6.74
N LEU A 27 -6.57 -20.18 5.51
CA LEU A 27 -7.56 -19.18 5.17
C LEU A 27 -8.97 -19.74 5.30
N THR A 28 -9.86 -18.94 5.88
CA THR A 28 -11.30 -19.19 5.88
C THR A 28 -12.02 -18.05 5.16
N PRO A 29 -13.27 -18.23 4.70
CA PRO A 29 -14.04 -17.16 4.07
C PRO A 29 -14.14 -15.88 4.91
N GLU A 30 -14.15 -16.01 6.24
CA GLU A 30 -14.25 -14.90 7.19
C GLU A 30 -12.98 -14.02 7.22
N ASP A 31 -11.85 -14.52 6.72
CA ASP A 31 -10.62 -13.72 6.57
C ASP A 31 -10.69 -12.79 5.36
N ILE A 32 -11.57 -13.08 4.41
CA ILE A 32 -11.67 -12.41 3.10
C ILE A 32 -12.73 -11.32 3.18
N LYS A 33 -12.44 -10.15 2.59
CA LYS A 33 -13.42 -9.06 2.52
C LYS A 33 -14.66 -9.51 1.75
N PRO A 34 -15.87 -9.21 2.24
CA PRO A 34 -17.12 -9.56 1.53
C PRO A 34 -17.30 -8.78 0.23
N ARG A 35 -16.58 -7.66 0.07
CA ARG A 35 -16.50 -6.88 -1.18
C ARG A 35 -15.04 -6.67 -1.51
N LEU A 36 -14.61 -7.20 -2.65
CA LEU A 36 -13.25 -7.04 -3.16
C LEU A 36 -13.18 -5.74 -3.95
N LEU A 37 -12.43 -4.76 -3.43
CA LEU A 37 -12.26 -3.44 -4.04
C LEU A 37 -10.77 -3.11 -4.10
N GLY A 38 -10.35 -2.46 -5.18
CA GLY A 38 -8.95 -2.12 -5.45
C GLY A 38 -8.44 -2.69 -6.77
N HIS A 39 -7.25 -2.26 -7.19
CA HIS A 39 -6.66 -2.64 -8.47
C HIS A 39 -5.33 -3.37 -8.29
N TRP A 40 -5.29 -4.62 -8.75
CA TRP A 40 -4.05 -5.40 -8.76
C TRP A 40 -3.18 -5.08 -9.98
N GLY A 41 -3.75 -4.86 -11.17
CA GLY A 41 -3.01 -4.88 -12.44
C GLY A 41 -1.76 -3.98 -12.49
N THR A 42 -1.83 -2.76 -11.95
CA THR A 42 -0.68 -1.83 -11.91
C THR A 42 0.22 -2.04 -10.69
N SER A 43 -0.30 -2.62 -9.59
CA SER A 43 0.33 -2.61 -8.27
C SER A 43 1.72 -3.28 -8.23
N PRO A 44 1.96 -4.46 -8.84
CA PRO A 44 3.30 -5.05 -8.87
C PRO A 44 4.34 -4.23 -9.61
N GLY A 45 3.93 -3.56 -10.70
CA GLY A 45 4.80 -2.67 -11.46
C GLY A 45 5.18 -1.44 -10.66
N LEU A 46 4.20 -0.81 -9.99
CA LEU A 46 4.45 0.30 -9.07
C LEU A 46 5.36 -0.10 -7.92
N ASN A 47 5.12 -1.24 -7.28
CA ASN A 47 5.97 -1.75 -6.20
C ASN A 47 7.41 -2.01 -6.68
N LEU A 48 7.60 -2.50 -7.90
CA LEU A 48 8.93 -2.70 -8.48
C LEU A 48 9.65 -1.36 -8.64
N VAL A 49 8.99 -0.39 -9.29
CA VAL A 49 9.52 0.97 -9.49
C VAL A 49 9.85 1.62 -8.15
N HIS A 50 8.94 1.60 -7.18
CA HIS A 50 9.15 2.15 -5.84
C HIS A 50 10.37 1.52 -5.15
N THR A 51 10.47 0.18 -5.17
CA THR A 51 11.63 -0.54 -4.60
C THR A 51 12.96 -0.05 -5.19
N HIS A 52 13.01 0.11 -6.51
CA HIS A 52 14.22 0.55 -7.20
C HIS A 52 14.51 2.04 -7.01
N LEU A 53 13.48 2.89 -6.95
CA LEU A 53 13.61 4.31 -6.65
C LEU A 53 14.17 4.52 -5.24
N ASN A 54 13.62 3.85 -4.23
CA ASN A 54 14.13 3.91 -2.86
C ASN A 54 15.60 3.51 -2.75
N ARG A 55 16.00 2.46 -3.48
CA ARG A 55 17.41 2.07 -3.56
C ARG A 55 18.27 3.20 -4.13
N VAL A 56 17.86 3.81 -5.25
CA VAL A 56 18.61 4.91 -5.88
C VAL A 56 18.69 6.15 -4.98
N VAL A 57 17.56 6.54 -4.38
CA VAL A 57 17.46 7.65 -3.42
C VAL A 57 18.43 7.45 -2.26
N LYS A 58 18.39 6.27 -1.64
CA LYS A 58 19.24 5.95 -0.49
C LYS A 58 20.72 5.83 -0.85
N ASP A 59 21.05 5.11 -1.93
CA ASP A 59 22.44 4.87 -2.33
C ASP A 59 23.15 6.16 -2.79
N ARG A 60 22.38 7.16 -3.25
CA ARG A 60 22.91 8.40 -3.81
C ARG A 60 22.62 9.65 -2.98
N GLY A 61 21.84 9.55 -1.91
CA GLY A 61 21.44 10.70 -1.09
C GLY A 61 20.65 11.76 -1.85
N ILE A 62 19.75 11.34 -2.75
CA ILE A 62 18.97 12.26 -3.60
C ILE A 62 17.67 12.63 -2.90
N GLU A 63 17.33 13.92 -2.86
CA GLU A 63 15.98 14.36 -2.53
C GLU A 63 15.07 14.15 -3.74
N ALA A 64 14.02 13.32 -3.57
CA ALA A 64 13.13 12.95 -4.65
C ALA A 64 11.67 13.00 -4.21
N LEU A 65 10.81 13.38 -5.16
CA LEU A 65 9.36 13.31 -5.04
C LEU A 65 8.82 12.42 -6.15
N CYS A 66 7.92 11.49 -5.83
CA CYS A 66 7.32 10.58 -6.79
C CYS A 66 5.89 11.01 -7.13
N VAL A 67 5.58 11.11 -8.43
CA VAL A 67 4.22 11.28 -8.94
C VAL A 67 3.73 9.93 -9.47
N TRP A 68 2.67 9.41 -8.86
CA TRP A 68 2.11 8.09 -9.20
C TRP A 68 0.95 8.25 -10.18
N GLY A 69 1.27 8.38 -11.47
CA GLY A 69 0.26 8.57 -12.53
C GLY A 69 -0.88 7.56 -12.54
N PRO A 70 -0.64 6.23 -12.50
CA PRO A 70 -1.71 5.24 -12.36
C PRO A 70 -2.16 5.15 -10.88
N GLY A 71 -2.78 6.23 -10.41
CA GLY A 71 -3.13 6.44 -9.00
C GLY A 71 -4.16 5.46 -8.43
N HIS A 72 -4.91 4.76 -9.29
CA HIS A 72 -5.76 3.63 -8.88
C HIS A 72 -4.96 2.45 -8.28
N GLY A 73 -3.62 2.47 -8.38
CA GLY A 73 -2.68 1.58 -7.72
C GLY A 73 -2.36 1.93 -6.25
N GLY A 74 -3.29 2.57 -5.54
CA GLY A 74 -3.17 2.95 -4.13
C GLY A 74 -2.52 1.89 -3.22
N PRO A 75 -2.92 0.60 -3.25
CA PRO A 75 -2.33 -0.44 -2.41
C PRO A 75 -0.80 -0.53 -2.48
N ALA A 76 -0.22 -0.25 -3.64
CA ALA A 76 1.23 -0.27 -3.83
C ALA A 76 1.90 0.87 -3.05
N VAL A 77 1.38 2.10 -3.14
CA VAL A 77 1.97 3.26 -2.47
C VAL A 77 1.77 3.17 -0.96
N LEU A 78 0.58 2.79 -0.50
CA LEU A 78 0.30 2.53 0.92
C LEU A 78 1.22 1.43 1.49
N ALA A 79 1.44 0.33 0.75
CA ALA A 79 2.33 -0.75 1.20
C ALA A 79 3.77 -0.26 1.40
N ASN A 80 4.30 0.55 0.48
CA ASN A 80 5.66 1.07 0.59
C ASN A 80 5.78 2.10 1.72
N ALA A 81 4.84 3.04 1.84
CA ALA A 81 4.82 3.99 2.96
C ALA A 81 4.80 3.27 4.33
N TRP A 82 4.07 2.15 4.45
CA TRP A 82 4.08 1.34 5.66
C TRP A 82 5.39 0.57 5.88
N LEU A 83 6.01 0.04 4.82
CA LEU A 83 7.32 -0.61 4.90
C LEU A 83 8.46 0.36 5.23
N GLU A 84 8.33 1.62 4.85
CA GLU A 84 9.29 2.69 5.17
C GLU A 84 9.08 3.22 6.58
N GLY A 85 7.83 3.21 7.08
CA GLY A 85 7.45 3.67 8.41
C GLY A 85 6.73 5.01 8.43
N SER A 86 6.78 5.78 7.34
CA SER A 86 6.09 7.07 7.20
C SER A 86 4.57 6.97 7.38
N TYR A 87 3.98 5.83 6.99
CA TYR A 87 2.57 5.54 7.27
C TYR A 87 2.30 5.46 8.77
N SER A 88 3.13 4.74 9.53
CA SER A 88 2.97 4.60 10.98
C SER A 88 3.35 5.87 11.75
N GLU A 89 4.22 6.72 11.21
CA GLU A 89 4.49 8.05 11.78
C GLU A 89 3.27 8.98 11.66
N THR A 90 2.57 8.91 10.53
CA THR A 90 1.36 9.70 10.26
C THR A 90 0.13 9.12 10.95
N TYR A 91 0.03 7.79 10.98
CA TYR A 91 -1.07 7.02 11.57
C TYR A 91 -0.51 6.05 12.63
N PRO A 92 -0.25 6.53 13.87
CA PRO A 92 0.37 5.74 14.95
C PRO A 92 -0.40 4.48 15.33
N ASP A 93 -1.67 4.47 14.99
CA ASP A 93 -2.60 3.40 15.27
C ASP A 93 -2.49 2.24 14.24
N VAL A 94 -1.72 2.43 13.15
CA VAL A 94 -1.36 1.39 12.18
C VAL A 94 0.15 1.11 12.24
N PRO A 95 0.66 0.55 13.36
CA PRO A 95 2.09 0.35 13.57
C PRO A 95 2.68 -0.73 12.65
N ARG A 96 4.02 -0.82 12.58
CA ARG A 96 4.73 -1.88 11.87
C ARG A 96 4.77 -3.20 12.64
N THR A 97 3.60 -3.72 13.00
CA THR A 97 3.39 -5.00 13.70
C THR A 97 2.37 -5.86 12.95
N THR A 98 2.18 -7.10 13.37
CA THR A 98 1.12 -7.98 12.83
C THR A 98 -0.27 -7.37 13.00
N GLU A 99 -0.54 -6.71 14.13
CA GLU A 99 -1.81 -6.03 14.38
C GLU A 99 -1.99 -4.85 13.42
N GLY A 100 -0.98 -3.99 13.30
CA GLY A 100 -1.04 -2.85 12.38
C GLY A 100 -1.12 -3.29 10.91
N MET A 101 -0.49 -4.39 10.52
CA MET A 101 -0.68 -5.00 9.20
C MET A 101 -2.14 -5.44 8.98
N GLY A 102 -2.76 -6.04 10.00
CA GLY A 102 -4.19 -6.38 9.96
C GLY A 102 -5.08 -5.15 9.78
N ARG A 103 -4.75 -4.04 10.47
CA ARG A 103 -5.45 -2.76 10.31
C ARG A 103 -5.26 -2.16 8.92
N LEU A 104 -4.02 -2.12 8.43
CA LEU A 104 -3.66 -1.68 7.08
C LEU A 104 -4.48 -2.44 6.02
N PHE A 105 -4.60 -3.76 6.17
CA PHE A 105 -5.35 -4.59 5.23
C PHE A 105 -6.83 -4.28 5.30
N LYS A 106 -7.41 -4.34 6.50
CA LYS A 106 -8.85 -4.19 6.71
C LYS A 106 -9.37 -2.82 6.25
N GLN A 107 -8.64 -1.74 6.53
CA GLN A 107 -9.11 -0.38 6.27
C GLN A 107 -9.10 0.03 4.79
N PHE A 108 -8.29 -0.63 3.94
CA PHE A 108 -8.23 -0.28 2.52
C PHE A 108 -9.59 -0.49 1.83
N SER A 109 -10.15 0.56 1.21
CA SER A 109 -11.44 0.54 0.51
C SER A 109 -12.59 -0.07 1.34
N PHE A 110 -12.59 0.21 2.64
CA PHE A 110 -13.58 -0.30 3.60
C PHE A 110 -14.42 0.86 4.16
N PRO A 111 -15.68 0.65 4.57
CA PRO A 111 -16.46 1.71 5.22
C PRO A 111 -15.72 2.30 6.44
N GLY A 112 -15.50 3.61 6.42
CA GLY A 112 -14.74 4.32 7.45
C GLY A 112 -13.22 4.10 7.41
N GLY A 113 -12.70 3.49 6.35
CA GLY A 113 -11.27 3.30 6.11
C GLY A 113 -10.71 4.28 5.07
N VAL A 114 -9.71 3.84 4.31
CA VAL A 114 -8.95 4.69 3.37
C VAL A 114 -9.35 4.46 1.90
N PRO A 115 -9.18 5.45 1.00
CA PRO A 115 -9.48 5.37 -0.43
C PRO A 115 -8.71 4.27 -1.17
N SER A 116 -9.18 3.97 -2.38
CA SER A 116 -8.55 3.03 -3.29
C SER A 116 -7.39 3.61 -4.11
N HIS A 117 -7.33 4.94 -4.20
CA HIS A 117 -6.33 5.68 -4.97
C HIS A 117 -5.18 6.19 -4.07
N VAL A 118 -4.15 6.79 -4.67
CA VAL A 118 -3.06 7.47 -3.95
C VAL A 118 -3.54 8.83 -3.40
N ALA A 119 -4.63 8.81 -2.65
CA ALA A 119 -5.35 9.98 -2.16
C ALA A 119 -4.47 10.90 -1.28
N PRO A 120 -4.90 12.15 -1.01
CA PRO A 120 -4.11 13.12 -0.21
C PRO A 120 -3.74 12.67 1.20
N GLU A 121 -4.48 11.71 1.76
CA GLU A 121 -4.18 11.06 3.03
C GLU A 121 -3.03 10.05 2.96
N THR A 122 -2.56 9.68 1.77
CA THR A 122 -1.39 8.82 1.62
C THR A 122 -0.12 9.64 1.85
N PRO A 123 0.74 9.32 2.85
CA PRO A 123 1.97 10.04 3.07
C PRO A 123 2.86 10.07 1.82
N GLY A 124 3.32 11.27 1.46
CA GLY A 124 4.11 11.50 0.24
C GLY A 124 3.29 11.73 -1.04
N SER A 125 1.96 11.63 -1.00
CA SER A 125 1.13 11.95 -2.16
C SER A 125 0.94 13.46 -2.33
N ILE A 126 1.21 13.93 -3.55
CA ILE A 126 0.80 15.25 -4.04
C ILE A 126 -0.06 15.14 -5.32
N HIS A 127 -0.37 13.92 -5.74
CA HIS A 127 -1.05 13.60 -6.99
C HIS A 127 -1.85 12.31 -6.82
N GLU A 128 -3.17 12.42 -6.79
CA GLU A 128 -4.05 11.26 -6.56
C GLU A 128 -4.06 10.27 -7.72
N GLY A 129 -3.95 10.75 -8.96
CA GLY A 129 -3.99 9.94 -10.17
C GLY A 129 -5.32 9.20 -10.40
N GLY A 130 -6.43 9.79 -9.93
CA GLY A 130 -7.80 9.32 -10.17
C GLY A 130 -8.27 9.66 -11.58
N GLU A 131 -8.37 10.95 -11.89
CA GLU A 131 -8.49 11.41 -13.27
C GLU A 131 -7.10 11.40 -13.93
N LEU A 132 -6.91 10.50 -14.88
CA LEU A 132 -5.63 10.35 -15.59
C LEU A 132 -5.40 11.52 -16.55
N GLY A 133 -4.14 11.91 -16.73
CA GLY A 133 -3.73 12.92 -17.74
C GLY A 133 -2.85 14.06 -17.21
N TYR A 134 -2.63 14.15 -15.90
CA TYR A 134 -1.92 15.26 -15.25
C TYR A 134 -0.70 14.83 -14.42
N ALA A 135 -0.09 13.71 -14.79
CA ALA A 135 1.12 13.18 -14.16
C ALA A 135 2.39 13.81 -14.73
#